data_AF-A0A8T5P522-F1
#
_entry.id   AF-A0A8T5P522-F1
#
_cell.length_a   1.000
_cell.length_b   1.000
_cell.length_c   1.000
_cell.angle_alpha   90.00
_cell.angle_beta   90.00
_cell.angle_gamma   90.00
#
_symmetry.space_group_name_H-M   'P 1'
#
loop_
_entity.id
_entity.type
_entity.pdbx_description
1 polymer ?
#
loop_
_entity_poly.entity_id
_entity_poly.type
_entity_poly.pdbx_seq_one_letter_code
_entity_poly.pdbx_strand_id
1 'polypeptide(L)'
;MVCQICGKSSGFYPLCIDCNKLKDNGTITKCESCGKWKKDNKPLCYDCWSKENKYTNKEGSFNKVSLNTECEVCGDNSYGKPLCRNCYDMSKEGLLTQCETCGKWKEDDKPLCYDCWLKSKNIKTNIKTAIKDKPQIKYTQQNFREKFKEGLKVRTKHGLLVRSRIERTIAEFLTDNGIIVQYEPTLILEGRELHPDFFIQAIGVYLEHWGSDEPEYKEVRRKKEEVYKKYNVKYISTEESDVDNIYDKLKIELSRYGINKTEWR
;
A
#
# COMPACT_ATOMS: atom_id res chain seq x y z
N MET A 1 -28.28 -38.10 16.76
CA MET A 1 -26.92 -37.92 16.19
C MET A 1 -26.78 -36.47 15.70
N VAL A 2 -25.60 -36.01 15.30
CA VAL A 2 -25.45 -34.72 14.61
C VAL A 2 -25.04 -34.95 13.17
N CYS A 3 -25.55 -34.13 12.26
CA CYS A 3 -25.23 -34.20 10.85
C CYS A 3 -23.73 -33.96 10.63
N GLN A 4 -23.05 -34.89 9.98
CA GLN A 4 -21.60 -34.82 9.73
C GLN A 4 -21.19 -33.67 8.81
N ILE A 5 -22.15 -33.00 8.16
CA ILE A 5 -21.93 -31.91 7.20
C ILE A 5 -22.27 -30.54 7.76
N CYS A 6 -23.36 -30.42 8.53
CA CYS A 6 -23.87 -29.12 9.00
C CYS A 6 -24.04 -29.02 10.51
N GLY A 7 -23.76 -30.09 11.26
CA GLY A 7 -23.85 -30.11 12.72
C GLY A 7 -25.27 -30.09 13.31
N LYS A 8 -26.32 -29.87 12.50
CA LYS A 8 -27.73 -29.92 12.94
C LYS A 8 -28.09 -31.30 13.49
N SER A 9 -29.13 -31.37 14.33
CA SER A 9 -29.67 -32.65 14.77
C SER A 9 -30.04 -33.52 13.57
N SER A 10 -29.54 -34.74 13.58
CA SER A 10 -29.86 -35.77 12.61
C SER A 10 -30.32 -36.97 13.42
N GLY A 11 -31.47 -37.55 13.10
CA GLY A 11 -32.10 -38.61 13.89
C GLY A 11 -31.22 -39.84 14.04
N PHE A 12 -31.57 -40.91 13.33
CA PHE A 12 -30.76 -42.12 13.31
C PHE A 12 -29.60 -42.05 12.29
N TYR A 13 -29.72 -41.21 11.27
CA TYR A 13 -28.78 -41.17 10.15
C TYR A 13 -27.62 -40.17 10.34
N PRO A 14 -26.47 -40.38 9.67
CA PRO A 14 -25.33 -39.46 9.74
C PRO A 14 -25.54 -38.10 9.04
N LEU A 15 -26.55 -37.99 8.17
CA LEU A 15 -26.92 -36.76 7.47
C LEU A 15 -28.35 -36.35 7.82
N CYS A 16 -28.57 -35.05 8.06
CA CYS A 16 -29.92 -34.51 8.18
C CYS A 16 -30.66 -34.55 6.83
N ILE A 17 -31.99 -34.36 6.85
CA ILE A 17 -32.85 -34.40 5.65
C ILE A 17 -32.33 -33.48 4.55
N ASP A 18 -31.93 -32.24 4.89
CA ASP A 18 -31.40 -31.27 3.93
C ASP A 18 -30.10 -31.75 3.28
N CYS A 19 -29.17 -32.28 4.08
CA CYS A 19 -27.89 -32.77 3.58
C CYS A 19 -28.05 -34.09 2.81
N ASN A 20 -29.08 -34.88 3.11
CA ASN A 20 -29.37 -36.08 2.33
C ASN A 20 -29.89 -35.72 0.93
N LYS A 21 -30.73 -34.68 0.79
CA LYS A 21 -31.09 -34.13 -0.53
C LYS A 21 -29.84 -33.69 -1.30
N LEU A 22 -28.97 -32.90 -0.68
CA LEU A 22 -27.71 -32.46 -1.32
C LEU A 22 -26.79 -33.60 -1.76
N LYS A 23 -26.83 -34.74 -1.05
CA LYS A 23 -26.17 -35.98 -1.47
C LYS A 23 -26.83 -36.56 -2.72
N ASP A 24 -28.16 -36.69 -2.73
CA ASP A 24 -28.88 -37.23 -3.88
C ASP A 24 -28.69 -36.35 -5.14
N ASN A 25 -28.40 -35.05 -4.94
CA ASN A 25 -28.05 -34.07 -5.98
C ASN A 25 -26.56 -34.13 -6.42
N GLY A 26 -25.74 -35.00 -5.84
CA GLY A 26 -24.30 -35.11 -6.12
C GLY A 26 -23.43 -33.98 -5.57
N THR A 27 -23.98 -33.05 -4.77
CA THR A 27 -23.22 -31.94 -4.15
C THR A 27 -22.47 -32.39 -2.88
N ILE A 28 -22.93 -33.48 -2.25
CA ILE A 28 -22.29 -34.11 -1.10
C ILE A 28 -21.95 -35.55 -1.46
N THR A 29 -20.70 -35.92 -1.30
CA THR A 29 -20.22 -37.27 -1.61
C THR A 29 -19.51 -37.88 -0.39
N LYS A 30 -19.33 -39.21 -0.39
CA LYS A 30 -18.45 -39.88 0.57
C LYS A 30 -17.03 -39.92 0.02
N CYS A 31 -16.03 -39.73 0.89
CA CYS A 31 -14.65 -40.04 0.57
C CYS A 31 -14.53 -41.55 0.27
N GLU A 32 -13.99 -41.90 -0.87
CA GLU A 32 -13.80 -43.29 -1.29
C GLU A 32 -12.82 -44.06 -0.38
N SER A 33 -11.87 -43.34 0.25
CA SER A 33 -10.84 -43.93 1.11
C SER A 33 -11.26 -44.09 2.58
N CYS A 34 -11.93 -43.09 3.20
CA CYS A 34 -12.30 -43.14 4.62
C CYS A 34 -13.80 -43.13 4.91
N GLY A 35 -14.66 -43.05 3.89
CA GLY A 35 -16.11 -43.08 4.03
C GLY A 35 -16.74 -41.83 4.66
N LYS A 36 -15.96 -40.80 5.02
CA LYS A 36 -16.46 -39.53 5.58
C LYS A 36 -17.22 -38.73 4.52
N TRP A 37 -18.34 -38.12 4.92
CA TRP A 37 -19.11 -37.21 4.08
C TRP A 37 -18.39 -35.86 3.90
N LYS A 38 -18.42 -35.30 2.68
CA LYS A 38 -17.79 -34.02 2.32
C LYS A 38 -18.65 -33.17 1.39
N LYS A 39 -18.51 -31.84 1.44
CA LYS A 39 -19.26 -30.85 0.64
C LYS A 39 -18.59 -30.56 -0.71
N ASP A 40 -18.18 -31.62 -1.40
CA ASP A 40 -17.63 -31.54 -2.74
C ASP A 40 -17.88 -32.87 -3.48
N ASN A 41 -17.58 -32.88 -4.77
CA ASN A 41 -17.74 -34.04 -5.65
C ASN A 41 -16.41 -34.76 -5.95
N LYS A 42 -15.35 -34.48 -5.18
CA LYS A 42 -14.04 -35.08 -5.43
C LYS A 42 -14.04 -36.54 -4.93
N PRO A 43 -13.18 -37.43 -5.44
CA PRO A 43 -13.13 -38.83 -4.97
C PRO A 43 -12.72 -38.95 -3.48
N LEU A 44 -11.74 -38.14 -3.05
CA LEU A 44 -11.13 -38.20 -1.72
C LEU A 44 -11.39 -36.94 -0.89
N CYS A 45 -11.48 -37.07 0.44
CA CYS A 45 -11.40 -35.92 1.33
C CYS A 45 -9.95 -35.41 1.41
N TYR A 46 -9.77 -34.17 1.87
CA TYR A 46 -8.47 -33.53 1.98
C TYR A 46 -7.43 -34.40 2.73
N ASP A 47 -7.80 -34.98 3.87
CA ASP A 47 -6.89 -35.80 4.66
C ASP A 47 -6.44 -37.08 3.93
N CYS A 48 -7.38 -37.77 3.26
CA CYS A 48 -7.07 -38.99 2.50
C CYS A 48 -6.27 -38.68 1.23
N TRP A 49 -6.67 -37.62 0.52
CA TRP A 49 -5.94 -37.14 -0.64
C TRP A 49 -4.49 -36.75 -0.27
N SER A 50 -4.30 -36.09 0.88
CA SER A 50 -2.97 -35.69 1.37
C SER A 50 -2.10 -36.90 1.74
N LYS A 51 -2.71 -37.97 2.29
CA LYS A 51 -2.02 -39.23 2.61
C LYS A 51 -1.61 -39.99 1.35
N GLU A 52 -2.49 -40.08 0.35
CA GLU A 52 -2.21 -40.79 -0.91
C GLU A 52 -1.16 -40.04 -1.76
N ASN A 53 -1.19 -38.70 -1.77
CA ASN A 53 -0.24 -37.88 -2.51
C ASN A 53 1.07 -37.61 -1.75
N LYS A 54 1.36 -38.39 -0.69
CA LYS A 54 2.57 -38.27 0.13
C LYS A 54 2.91 -36.81 0.50
N TYR A 55 1.93 -36.04 0.97
CA TYR A 55 2.22 -34.91 1.86
C TYR A 55 2.65 -35.48 3.22
N THR A 56 3.81 -36.14 3.22
CA THR A 56 4.47 -36.55 4.45
C THR A 56 5.25 -35.35 4.94
N ASN A 57 4.84 -34.81 6.09
CA ASN A 57 5.78 -34.15 7.00
C ASN A 57 6.88 -35.18 7.31
N LYS A 58 7.93 -35.19 6.49
CA LYS A 58 9.17 -35.92 6.73
C LYS A 58 10.28 -34.89 6.75
N GLU A 59 10.87 -34.75 7.93
CA GLU A 59 12.15 -34.10 8.15
C GLU A 59 13.19 -34.70 7.19
N GLY A 60 13.76 -33.88 6.31
CA GLY A 60 14.95 -34.23 5.52
C GLY A 60 14.83 -34.07 4.00
N SER A 61 15.40 -32.97 3.49
CA SER A 61 15.80 -32.70 2.09
C SER A 61 14.70 -32.33 1.06
N PHE A 62 13.80 -31.42 1.41
CA PHE A 62 13.60 -30.27 0.52
C PHE A 62 14.57 -29.20 0.99
N ASN A 63 15.34 -28.61 0.08
CA ASN A 63 16.10 -27.41 0.38
C ASN A 63 15.12 -26.45 1.06
N LYS A 64 15.42 -26.14 2.32
CA LYS A 64 14.72 -25.19 3.17
C LYS A 64 14.93 -23.82 2.52
N VAL A 65 14.23 -23.55 1.42
CA VAL A 65 14.15 -22.20 0.87
C VAL A 65 13.50 -21.42 1.99
N SER A 66 14.25 -20.48 2.54
CA SER A 66 13.81 -19.59 3.60
C SER A 66 12.50 -18.94 3.17
N LEU A 67 11.38 -19.49 3.66
CA LEU A 67 10.02 -18.99 3.43
C LEU A 67 9.76 -17.69 4.22
N ASN A 68 10.81 -17.06 4.75
CA ASN A 68 10.76 -15.80 5.44
C ASN A 68 11.52 -14.73 4.63
N THR A 69 11.28 -14.72 3.31
CA THR A 69 11.71 -13.61 2.46
C THR A 69 10.72 -12.47 2.68
N GLU A 70 11.24 -11.28 2.92
CA GLU A 70 10.44 -10.07 3.10
C GLU A 70 10.22 -9.39 1.75
N CYS A 71 9.04 -8.80 1.58
CA CYS A 71 8.69 -7.98 0.44
C CYS A 71 9.61 -6.75 0.40
N GLU A 72 10.24 -6.49 -0.74
CA GLU A 72 11.16 -5.36 -0.93
C GLU A 72 10.48 -3.99 -0.73
N VAL A 73 9.15 -3.94 -0.75
CA VAL A 73 8.35 -2.72 -0.61
C VAL A 73 7.81 -2.55 0.81
N CYS A 74 7.13 -3.56 1.35
CA CYS A 74 6.41 -3.44 2.63
C CYS A 74 7.03 -4.23 3.79
N GLY A 75 7.99 -5.12 3.54
CA GLY A 75 8.57 -5.99 4.57
C GLY A 75 7.72 -7.20 4.93
N ASP A 76 6.48 -7.30 4.44
CA ASP A 76 5.63 -8.48 4.67
C ASP A 76 6.24 -9.74 4.06
N ASN A 77 5.91 -10.91 4.60
CA ASN A 77 6.37 -12.17 4.04
C ASN A 77 5.90 -12.32 2.57
N SER A 78 6.87 -12.46 1.67
CA SER A 78 6.68 -12.60 0.23
C SER A 78 6.77 -14.05 -0.25
N TYR A 79 6.95 -15.01 0.66
CA TYR A 79 7.03 -16.45 0.40
C TYR A 79 8.05 -16.79 -0.71
N GLY A 80 9.22 -16.14 -0.67
CA GLY A 80 10.30 -16.36 -1.63
C GLY A 80 10.17 -15.55 -2.92
N LYS A 81 9.33 -14.52 -2.96
CA LYS A 81 9.20 -13.59 -4.10
C LYS A 81 9.77 -12.20 -3.75
N PRO A 82 10.12 -11.37 -4.73
CA PRO A 82 10.51 -9.98 -4.47
C PRO A 82 9.39 -9.14 -3.84
N LEU A 83 8.14 -9.42 -4.25
CA LEU A 83 6.94 -8.70 -3.80
C LEU A 83 5.94 -9.67 -3.16
N CYS A 84 5.25 -9.20 -2.11
CA CYS A 84 4.04 -9.86 -1.62
C CYS A 84 2.92 -9.77 -2.67
N ARG A 85 1.83 -10.53 -2.49
CA ARG A 85 0.74 -10.59 -3.47
C ARG A 85 0.17 -9.21 -3.80
N ASN A 86 -0.06 -8.37 -2.79
CA ASN A 86 -0.64 -7.04 -3.01
C ASN A 86 0.31 -6.13 -3.79
N CYS A 87 1.58 -6.06 -3.38
CA CYS A 87 2.57 -5.23 -4.09
C CYS A 87 2.78 -5.72 -5.53
N TYR A 88 2.67 -7.03 -5.78
CA TYR A 88 2.68 -7.55 -7.15
C TYR A 88 1.47 -7.05 -7.96
N ASP A 89 0.26 -7.12 -7.42
CA ASP A 89 -0.94 -6.64 -8.10
C ASP A 89 -0.85 -5.10 -8.35
N MET A 90 -0.32 -4.33 -7.39
CA MET A 90 -0.03 -2.90 -7.57
C MET A 90 0.96 -2.62 -8.70
N SER A 91 2.01 -3.45 -8.86
CA SER A 91 2.93 -3.31 -9.98
C SER A 91 2.25 -3.53 -11.33
N LYS A 92 1.23 -4.40 -11.38
CA LYS A 92 0.42 -4.63 -12.58
C LYS A 92 -0.50 -3.46 -12.90
N GLU A 93 -0.98 -2.77 -11.87
CA GLU A 93 -1.81 -1.58 -11.99
C GLU A 93 -1.00 -0.29 -12.26
N GLY A 94 0.33 -0.38 -12.26
CA GLY A 94 1.23 0.76 -12.48
C GLY A 94 1.43 1.65 -11.24
N LEU A 95 0.97 1.20 -10.06
CA LEU A 95 1.07 1.92 -8.79
C LEU A 95 2.42 1.71 -8.10
N LEU A 96 3.13 0.64 -8.47
CA LEU A 96 4.53 0.42 -8.13
C LEU A 96 5.33 0.30 -9.42
N THR A 97 6.39 1.09 -9.52
CA THR A 97 7.33 1.01 -10.64
C THR A 97 8.74 0.73 -10.14
N GLN A 98 9.61 0.29 -11.04
CA GLN A 98 11.01 0.08 -10.75
C GLN A 98 11.83 1.28 -11.21
N CYS A 99 12.81 1.68 -10.40
CA CYS A 99 13.83 2.65 -10.82
C CYS A 99 14.62 2.11 -12.02
N GLU A 100 14.67 2.87 -13.11
CA GLU A 100 15.38 2.51 -14.34
C GLU A 100 16.90 2.32 -14.11
N THR A 101 17.48 2.95 -13.09
CA THR A 101 18.91 2.85 -12.77
C THR A 101 19.26 1.72 -11.80
N CYS A 102 18.45 1.49 -10.77
CA CYS A 102 18.81 0.55 -9.69
C CYS A 102 17.81 -0.60 -9.47
N GLY A 103 16.70 -0.64 -10.22
CA GLY A 103 15.69 -1.68 -10.12
C GLY A 103 14.83 -1.67 -8.86
N LYS A 104 15.14 -0.81 -7.87
CA LYS A 104 14.36 -0.71 -6.63
C LYS A 104 12.92 -0.30 -6.92
N TRP A 105 12.00 -0.99 -6.28
CA TRP A 105 10.58 -0.65 -6.28
C TRP A 105 10.31 0.68 -5.58
N LYS A 106 9.35 1.42 -6.12
CA LYS A 106 8.94 2.74 -5.61
C LYS A 106 7.47 3.00 -5.95
N GLU A 107 6.85 3.83 -5.12
CA GLU A 107 5.41 4.18 -5.17
C GLU A 107 5.11 5.40 -6.05
N ASP A 108 6.05 5.76 -6.90
CA ASP A 108 5.85 6.83 -7.86
C ASP A 108 6.17 6.32 -9.27
N ASP A 109 5.76 7.07 -10.26
CA ASP A 109 5.89 6.79 -11.70
C ASP A 109 7.20 7.30 -12.30
N LYS A 110 8.09 7.87 -11.48
CA LYS A 110 9.31 8.55 -11.97
C LYS A 110 10.31 7.58 -12.59
N PRO A 111 11.17 7.98 -13.52
CA PRO A 111 12.17 7.06 -14.07
C PRO A 111 13.19 6.61 -13.01
N LEU A 112 13.53 7.50 -12.05
CA LEU A 112 14.56 7.26 -11.05
C LEU A 112 14.00 7.26 -9.63
N CYS A 113 14.49 6.36 -8.78
CA CYS A 113 14.32 6.53 -7.33
C CYS A 113 15.10 7.76 -6.85
N TYR A 114 14.74 8.24 -5.67
CA TYR A 114 15.34 9.43 -5.07
C TYR A 114 16.87 9.42 -5.01
N ASP A 115 17.46 8.32 -4.55
CA ASP A 115 18.92 8.18 -4.45
C ASP A 115 19.60 8.24 -5.82
N CYS A 116 18.99 7.64 -6.85
CA CYS A 116 19.48 7.68 -8.22
C CYS A 116 19.32 9.06 -8.86
N TRP A 117 18.23 9.77 -8.54
CA TRP A 117 18.02 11.14 -8.99
C TRP A 117 19.02 12.12 -8.36
N LEU A 118 19.29 12.01 -7.05
CA LEU A 118 20.31 12.84 -6.40
C LEU A 118 21.68 12.70 -7.07
N LYS A 119 22.04 11.46 -7.41
CA LYS A 119 23.27 11.16 -8.15
C LYS A 119 23.26 11.78 -9.54
N SER A 120 22.14 11.71 -10.27
CA SER A 120 22.03 12.27 -11.62
C SER A 120 22.09 13.80 -11.66
N LYS A 121 21.74 14.48 -10.56
CA LYS A 121 21.79 15.94 -10.47
C LYS A 121 23.12 16.52 -9.96
N ASN A 122 24.13 15.69 -9.67
CA ASN A 122 25.40 16.12 -9.07
C ASN A 122 25.22 16.98 -7.79
N ILE A 123 24.12 16.78 -7.07
CA ILE A 123 23.83 17.53 -5.85
C ILE A 123 24.79 17.02 -4.76
N LYS A 124 25.81 17.81 -4.45
CA LYS A 124 26.74 17.52 -3.34
C LYS A 124 25.95 17.43 -2.04
N THR A 125 26.06 16.29 -1.37
CA THR A 125 25.26 15.93 -0.19
C THR A 125 25.59 16.79 1.04
N ASN A 126 25.06 18.00 1.12
CA ASN A 126 24.84 18.70 2.40
C ASN A 126 23.41 18.45 2.95
N ILE A 127 22.59 17.71 2.21
CA ILE A 127 21.22 17.28 2.60
C ILE A 127 21.24 16.12 3.62
N LYS A 128 22.42 15.53 3.91
CA LYS A 128 22.57 14.42 4.88
C LYS A 128 21.99 14.74 6.26
N THR A 129 21.90 16.00 6.65
CA THR A 129 21.34 16.43 7.94
C THR A 129 19.81 16.36 7.98
N ALA A 130 19.10 16.56 6.86
CA ALA A 130 17.64 16.42 6.78
C ALA A 130 17.18 14.96 6.64
N ILE A 131 18.08 14.07 6.21
CA ILE A 131 17.79 12.64 5.95
C ILE A 131 17.95 11.76 7.20
N LYS A 132 18.67 12.22 8.23
CA LYS A 132 18.92 11.41 9.43
C LYS A 132 17.65 11.10 10.24
N ASP A 133 16.64 11.97 10.15
CA ASP A 133 15.35 11.79 10.80
C ASP A 133 14.28 11.39 9.77
N LYS A 134 14.59 10.45 8.87
CA LYS A 134 13.55 9.80 8.05
C LYS A 134 12.53 9.18 9.00
N PRO A 135 11.24 9.55 8.94
CA PRO A 135 10.22 8.77 9.63
C PRO A 135 10.29 7.33 9.11
N GLN A 136 10.22 6.37 10.02
CA GLN A 136 10.16 4.95 9.67
C GLN A 136 8.81 4.72 8.97
N ILE A 137 8.82 4.78 7.63
CA ILE A 137 7.65 4.47 6.82
C ILE A 137 7.40 2.97 6.97
N LYS A 138 6.30 2.61 7.64
CA LYS A 138 5.82 1.23 7.71
C LYS A 138 4.55 1.12 6.88
N TYR A 139 4.53 0.19 5.96
CA TYR A 139 3.35 -0.14 5.16
C TYR A 139 2.62 -1.30 5.80
N THR A 140 1.31 -1.15 5.99
CA THR A 140 0.43 -2.26 6.33
C THR A 140 -0.60 -2.43 5.22
N GLN A 141 -1.04 -3.68 4.98
CA GLN A 141 -2.11 -3.98 4.03
C GLN A 141 -3.43 -3.25 4.37
N GLN A 142 -3.62 -2.84 5.63
CA GLN A 142 -4.81 -2.14 6.11
C GLN A 142 -4.80 -0.66 5.70
N ASN A 143 -3.71 0.06 5.98
CA ASN A 143 -3.52 1.47 5.57
C ASN A 143 -3.65 1.60 4.04
N PHE A 144 -3.22 0.56 3.31
CA PHE A 144 -3.29 0.49 1.87
C PHE A 144 -4.71 0.31 1.32
N ARG A 145 -5.51 -0.60 1.89
CA ARG A 145 -6.90 -0.80 1.45
C ARG A 145 -7.78 0.41 1.74
N GLU A 146 -7.53 1.12 2.82
CA GLU A 146 -8.28 2.33 3.20
C GLU A 146 -7.96 3.49 2.25
N LYS A 147 -6.67 3.71 1.93
CA LYS A 147 -6.23 4.70 0.93
C LYS A 147 -6.93 4.56 -0.43
N PHE A 148 -7.16 3.34 -0.89
CA PHE A 148 -7.78 3.04 -2.20
C PHE A 148 -9.30 2.87 -2.16
N LYS A 149 -9.91 2.68 -0.98
CA LYS A 149 -11.37 2.50 -0.85
C LYS A 149 -12.15 3.81 -0.99
N GLU A 150 -11.52 4.94 -0.70
CA GLU A 150 -12.17 6.24 -0.73
C GLU A 150 -11.49 7.15 -1.75
N GLY A 151 -12.26 7.74 -2.68
CA GLY A 151 -11.94 9.07 -3.21
C GLY A 151 -10.83 9.26 -4.25
N LEU A 152 -10.03 8.25 -4.65
CA LEU A 152 -9.09 8.41 -5.78
C LEU A 152 -9.85 8.50 -7.11
N LYS A 153 -10.10 9.74 -7.57
CA LYS A 153 -10.97 10.01 -8.74
C LYS A 153 -10.23 10.59 -9.93
N VAL A 154 -9.05 11.17 -9.72
CA VAL A 154 -8.37 11.99 -10.72
C VAL A 154 -7.02 11.39 -11.06
N ARG A 155 -6.79 11.07 -12.33
CA ARG A 155 -5.50 10.60 -12.84
C ARG A 155 -4.67 11.79 -13.33
N THR A 156 -3.42 11.88 -12.91
CA THR A 156 -2.44 12.84 -13.44
C THR A 156 -1.91 12.35 -14.80
N LYS A 157 -1.33 13.25 -15.59
CA LYS A 157 -0.68 12.88 -16.87
C LYS A 157 0.48 11.87 -16.72
N HIS A 158 1.05 11.76 -15.53
CA HIS A 158 2.15 10.85 -15.23
C HIS A 158 1.67 9.48 -14.72
N GLY A 159 0.37 9.36 -14.38
CA GLY A 159 -0.27 8.08 -14.02
C GLY A 159 -0.66 7.96 -12.55
N LEU A 160 -0.16 8.86 -11.69
CA LEU A 160 -0.59 8.98 -10.29
C LEU A 160 -2.11 9.21 -10.19
N LEU A 161 -2.76 8.49 -9.27
CA LEU A 161 -4.14 8.73 -8.87
C LEU A 161 -4.16 9.60 -7.61
N VAL A 162 -4.97 10.66 -7.63
CA VAL A 162 -5.14 11.61 -6.52
C VAL A 162 -6.61 11.85 -6.20
N ARG A 163 -6.90 12.48 -5.05
CA ARG A 163 -8.26 12.68 -4.53
C ARG A 163 -8.97 13.89 -5.14
N SER A 164 -8.21 14.92 -5.53
CA SER A 164 -8.77 16.19 -6.00
C SER A 164 -8.10 16.74 -7.27
N ARG A 165 -8.76 17.71 -7.94
CA ARG A 165 -8.20 18.38 -9.12
C ARG A 165 -6.98 19.23 -8.77
N ILE A 166 -7.00 19.87 -7.61
CA ILE A 166 -5.89 20.70 -7.13
C ILE A 166 -4.68 19.85 -6.76
N GLU A 167 -4.87 18.70 -6.10
CA GLU A 167 -3.78 17.73 -5.90
C GLU A 167 -3.17 17.28 -7.22
N ARG A 168 -3.98 17.06 -8.27
CA ARG A 168 -3.43 16.75 -9.60
C ARG A 168 -2.55 17.89 -10.09
N THR A 169 -3.04 19.12 -10.03
CA THR A 169 -2.29 20.31 -10.46
C THR A 169 -0.96 20.43 -9.72
N ILE A 170 -0.97 20.25 -8.39
CA ILE A 170 0.24 20.27 -7.56
C ILE A 170 1.19 19.13 -7.96
N ALA A 171 0.69 17.90 -8.06
CA ALA A 171 1.48 16.73 -8.41
C ALA A 171 2.15 16.87 -9.79
N GLU A 172 1.39 17.34 -10.78
CA GLU A 172 1.88 17.58 -12.14
C GLU A 172 2.93 18.68 -12.15
N PHE A 173 2.68 19.83 -11.52
CA PHE A 173 3.65 20.92 -11.43
C PHE A 173 4.99 20.46 -10.85
N LEU A 174 4.95 19.74 -9.73
CA LEU A 174 6.16 19.23 -9.08
C LEU A 174 6.88 18.24 -10.00
N THR A 175 6.14 17.33 -10.61
CA THR A 175 6.71 16.27 -11.45
C THR A 175 7.28 16.81 -12.77
N ASP A 176 6.60 17.75 -13.43
CA ASP A 176 7.06 18.42 -14.65
C ASP A 176 8.35 19.20 -14.41
N ASN A 177 8.50 19.71 -13.19
CA ASN A 177 9.70 20.36 -12.73
C ASN A 177 10.77 19.38 -12.21
N GLY A 178 10.58 18.07 -12.38
CA GLY A 178 11.54 17.05 -11.99
C GLY A 178 11.74 16.93 -10.48
N ILE A 179 10.76 17.41 -9.69
CA ILE A 179 10.74 17.31 -8.24
C ILE A 179 10.10 15.99 -7.86
N ILE A 180 10.84 15.19 -7.09
CA ILE A 180 10.40 13.86 -6.68
C ILE A 180 9.52 13.98 -5.43
N VAL A 181 8.23 13.65 -5.59
CA VAL A 181 7.26 13.55 -4.49
C VAL A 181 6.72 12.15 -4.26
N GLN A 182 6.45 11.81 -3.00
CA GLN A 182 5.62 10.66 -2.63
C GLN A 182 4.21 11.16 -2.32
N TYR A 183 3.17 10.50 -2.85
CA TYR A 183 1.77 10.87 -2.61
C TYR A 183 1.19 10.12 -1.43
N GLU A 184 0.54 10.82 -0.51
CA GLU A 184 -0.07 10.29 0.71
C GLU A 184 0.83 9.29 1.47
N PRO A 185 2.04 9.69 1.88
CA PRO A 185 2.88 8.87 2.74
C PRO A 185 2.19 8.60 4.09
N THR A 186 2.54 7.48 4.72
CA THR A 186 2.17 7.24 6.13
C THR A 186 3.26 7.79 7.03
N LEU A 187 2.92 8.80 7.83
CA LEU A 187 3.78 9.40 8.84
C LEU A 187 3.34 8.94 10.22
N ILE A 188 4.16 8.14 10.89
CA ILE A 188 3.89 7.65 12.24
C ILE A 188 4.60 8.53 13.27
N LEU A 189 3.84 9.22 14.11
CA LEU A 189 4.34 10.05 15.21
C LEU A 189 3.62 9.68 16.51
N GLU A 190 4.37 9.26 17.54
CA GLU A 190 3.80 8.76 18.82
C GLU A 190 2.69 7.71 18.65
N GLY A 191 2.83 6.80 17.68
CA GLY A 191 1.84 5.76 17.40
C GLY A 191 0.56 6.26 16.72
N ARG A 192 0.48 7.54 16.34
CA ARG A 192 -0.56 8.08 15.48
C ARG A 192 -0.11 8.04 14.02
N GLU A 193 -1.00 7.63 13.14
CA GLU A 193 -0.79 7.68 11.70
C GLU A 193 -1.35 8.98 11.14
N LEU A 194 -0.51 9.70 10.39
CA LEU A 194 -0.87 10.88 9.65
C LEU A 194 -0.62 10.64 8.16
N HIS A 195 -1.48 11.20 7.33
CA HIS A 195 -1.37 11.14 5.87
C HIS A 195 -1.30 12.55 5.30
N PRO A 196 -0.10 13.13 5.18
CA PRO A 196 0.11 14.35 4.39
C PRO A 196 -0.18 14.12 2.91
N ASP A 197 -0.57 15.14 2.14
CA ASP A 197 -0.88 14.95 0.71
C ASP A 197 0.36 14.56 -0.10
N PHE A 198 1.50 15.24 0.13
CA PHE A 198 2.74 14.91 -0.55
C PHE A 198 3.96 14.99 0.38
N PHE A 199 5.02 14.27 0.02
CA PHE A 199 6.34 14.39 0.62
C PHE A 199 7.43 14.63 -0.41
N ILE A 200 8.10 15.78 -0.29
CA ILE A 200 9.18 16.22 -1.17
C ILE A 200 10.49 15.67 -0.63
N GLN A 201 10.90 14.53 -1.19
CA GLN A 201 12.05 13.76 -0.69
C GLN A 201 13.36 14.53 -0.75
N ALA A 202 13.52 15.41 -1.76
CA ALA A 202 14.67 16.28 -1.99
C ALA A 202 15.10 17.09 -0.76
N ILE A 203 14.11 17.59 -0.02
CA ILE A 203 14.29 18.56 1.05
C ILE A 203 13.76 18.06 2.39
N GLY A 204 13.11 16.90 2.41
CA GLY A 204 12.51 16.33 3.63
C GLY A 204 11.34 17.16 4.15
N VAL A 205 10.52 17.69 3.23
CA VAL A 205 9.41 18.60 3.54
C VAL A 205 8.11 18.00 3.04
N TYR A 206 7.07 18.03 3.88
CA TYR A 206 5.72 17.62 3.49
C TYR A 206 4.98 18.75 2.77
N LEU A 207 3.90 18.44 2.07
CA LEU A 207 3.00 19.42 1.49
C LEU A 207 1.57 19.02 1.82
N GLU A 208 0.79 19.97 2.30
CA GLU A 208 -0.62 19.85 2.64
C GLU A 208 -1.43 20.89 1.85
N HIS A 209 -2.59 20.45 1.35
CA HIS A 209 -3.59 21.29 0.74
C HIS A 209 -4.89 21.28 1.56
N TRP A 210 -5.21 22.43 2.15
CA TRP A 210 -6.40 22.61 2.98
C TRP A 210 -7.56 23.15 2.14
N GLY A 211 -8.35 22.24 1.56
CA GLY A 211 -9.43 22.57 0.62
C GLY A 211 -10.83 22.66 1.23
N SER A 212 -10.99 22.59 2.55
CA SER A 212 -12.30 22.68 3.21
C SER A 212 -12.30 23.67 4.36
N ASP A 213 -13.39 24.44 4.44
CA ASP A 213 -13.63 25.44 5.48
C ASP A 213 -14.58 24.97 6.59
N GLU A 214 -15.02 23.71 6.52
CA GLU A 214 -15.97 23.12 7.46
C GLU A 214 -15.39 23.08 8.89
N PRO A 215 -16.19 23.35 9.94
CA PRO A 215 -15.70 23.37 11.32
C PRO A 215 -15.04 22.06 11.77
N GLU A 216 -15.58 20.92 11.35
CA GLU A 216 -15.02 19.60 11.68
C GLU A 216 -13.66 19.39 11.02
N TYR A 217 -13.52 19.80 9.76
CA TYR A 217 -12.25 19.76 9.02
C TYR A 217 -11.20 20.69 9.65
N LYS A 218 -11.60 21.88 10.11
CA LYS A 218 -10.72 22.83 10.82
C LYS A 218 -10.15 22.23 12.11
N GLU A 219 -10.93 21.45 12.84
CA GLU A 219 -10.45 20.78 14.06
C GLU A 219 -9.46 19.64 13.73
N VAL A 220 -9.69 18.89 12.65
CA VAL A 220 -8.75 17.87 12.15
C VAL A 220 -7.43 18.52 11.73
N ARG A 221 -7.51 19.60 10.94
CA ARG A 221 -6.35 20.41 10.53
C ARG A 221 -5.58 20.90 11.76
N ARG A 222 -6.27 21.53 12.73
CA ARG A 222 -5.67 22.06 13.95
C ARG A 222 -4.89 20.98 14.72
N LYS A 223 -5.48 19.80 14.92
CA LYS A 223 -4.81 18.68 15.58
C LYS A 223 -3.57 18.21 14.81
N LYS A 224 -3.63 18.17 13.47
CA LYS A 224 -2.50 17.79 12.61
C LYS A 224 -1.37 18.82 12.69
N GLU A 225 -1.69 20.11 12.62
CA GLU A 225 -0.74 21.21 12.78
C GLU A 225 -0.08 21.24 14.17
N GLU A 226 -0.84 20.96 15.24
CA GLU A 226 -0.29 20.84 16.60
C GLU A 226 0.74 19.72 16.70
N VAL A 227 0.45 18.57 16.08
CA VAL A 227 1.39 17.45 16.00
C VAL A 227 2.64 17.88 15.22
N TYR A 228 2.47 18.52 14.06
CA TYR A 228 3.61 19.01 13.28
C TYR A 228 4.47 19.99 14.04
N LYS A 229 3.86 20.92 14.78
CA LYS A 229 4.58 21.86 15.64
C LYS A 229 5.32 21.14 16.77
N LYS A 230 4.66 20.20 17.45
CA LYS A 230 5.23 19.43 18.57
C LYS A 230 6.50 18.66 18.15
N TYR A 231 6.50 18.07 16.95
CA TYR A 231 7.65 17.29 16.45
C TYR A 231 8.54 18.04 15.46
N ASN A 232 8.35 19.36 15.31
CA ASN A 232 9.12 20.19 14.39
C ASN A 232 9.11 19.63 12.95
N VAL A 233 7.96 19.11 12.50
CA VAL A 233 7.75 18.61 11.15
C VAL A 233 7.72 19.79 10.19
N LYS A 234 8.61 19.79 9.20
CA LYS A 234 8.63 20.80 8.14
C LYS A 234 7.60 20.46 7.08
N TYR A 235 6.72 21.40 6.79
CA TYR A 235 5.73 21.24 5.72
C TYR A 235 5.46 22.57 5.01
N ILE A 236 4.95 22.45 3.79
CA ILE A 236 4.38 23.52 2.98
C ILE A 236 2.88 23.42 3.13
N SER A 237 2.23 24.55 3.42
CA SER A 237 0.79 24.67 3.53
C SER A 237 0.26 25.44 2.32
N THR A 238 -0.76 24.89 1.67
CA THR A 238 -1.56 25.57 0.64
C THR A 238 -3.03 25.52 1.03
N GLU A 239 -3.81 26.52 0.65
CA GLU A 239 -5.23 26.64 1.00
C GLU A 239 -6.09 26.85 -0.26
N GLU A 240 -7.41 26.77 -0.12
CA GLU A 240 -8.33 27.06 -1.22
C GLU A 240 -8.11 28.46 -1.83
N SER A 241 -7.72 29.44 -1.01
CA SER A 241 -7.39 30.80 -1.45
C SER A 241 -6.13 30.88 -2.33
N ASP A 242 -5.24 29.89 -2.25
CA ASP A 242 -4.03 29.82 -3.07
C ASP A 242 -4.29 29.22 -4.45
N VAL A 243 -5.46 28.60 -4.70
CA VAL A 243 -5.74 27.80 -5.91
C VAL A 243 -5.49 28.58 -7.20
N ASP A 244 -5.94 29.83 -7.28
CA ASP A 244 -5.79 30.67 -8.46
C ASP A 244 -4.32 31.02 -8.77
N ASN A 245 -3.46 31.04 -7.74
CA ASN A 245 -2.04 31.38 -7.84
C ASN A 245 -1.14 30.23 -7.38
N ILE A 246 -1.63 28.99 -7.47
CA ILE A 246 -1.00 27.83 -6.83
C ILE A 246 0.45 27.65 -7.29
N TYR A 247 0.73 27.89 -8.57
CA TYR A 247 2.08 27.78 -9.11
C TYR A 247 3.04 28.77 -8.46
N ASP A 248 2.64 30.02 -8.29
CA ASP A 248 3.52 31.04 -7.71
C ASP A 248 3.72 30.82 -6.21
N LYS A 249 2.67 30.40 -5.50
CA LYS A 249 2.76 29.93 -4.12
C LYS A 249 3.78 28.81 -3.99
N LEU A 250 3.68 27.76 -4.81
CA LEU A 250 4.62 26.64 -4.79
C LEU A 250 6.05 27.08 -5.11
N LYS A 251 6.26 27.93 -6.13
CA LYS A 251 7.59 28.46 -6.47
C LYS A 251 8.23 29.17 -5.28
N ILE A 252 7.50 30.03 -4.59
CA ILE A 252 7.98 30.79 -3.43
C ILE A 252 8.35 29.83 -2.29
N GLU A 253 7.46 28.90 -1.94
CA GLU A 253 7.70 27.98 -0.83
C GLU A 253 8.86 27.02 -1.14
N LEU A 254 8.94 26.46 -2.34
CA LEU A 254 10.04 25.61 -2.78
C LEU A 254 11.38 26.35 -2.76
N SER A 255 11.40 27.62 -3.15
CA SER A 255 12.61 28.46 -3.12
C SER A 255 13.10 28.71 -1.69
N ARG A 256 12.18 28.90 -0.73
CA ARG A 256 12.53 29.02 0.71
C ARG A 256 13.23 27.77 1.25
N TYR A 257 12.90 26.60 0.71
CA TYR A 257 13.55 25.34 1.03
C TYR A 257 14.76 25.01 0.15
N GLY A 258 15.24 25.97 -0.66
CA GLY A 258 16.45 25.85 -1.46
C GLY A 258 16.27 25.20 -2.83
N ILE A 259 15.03 24.94 -3.26
CA ILE A 259 14.74 24.49 -4.63
C ILE A 259 14.52 25.73 -5.50
N ASN A 260 15.63 26.24 -6.05
CA ASN A 260 15.61 27.36 -6.98
C ASN A 260 15.79 26.85 -8.42
N LYS A 261 14.98 27.38 -9.34
CA LYS A 261 15.07 27.09 -10.77
C LYS A 261 15.16 28.38 -11.56
N THR A 262 16.00 28.36 -12.59
CA THR A 262 16.09 29.45 -13.57
C THR A 262 14.82 29.55 -14.39
N GLU A 263 14.20 28.41 -14.71
CA GLU A 263 12.92 28.32 -15.41
C GLU A 263 12.05 27.23 -14.79
N TRP A 264 10.81 27.59 -14.46
CA TRP A 264 9.77 26.66 -14.06
C TRP A 264 8.96 26.25 -15.29
N ARG A 265 8.69 24.96 -15.43
CA ARG A 265 7.82 24.40 -16.47
C ARG A 265 6.37 24.39 -16.02
#